data_AF-A0A2C9KMA6-F1
#
_entry.id   AF-A0A2C9KMA6-F1
#
_cell.length_a   1.000
_cell.length_b   1.000
_cell.length_c   1.000
_cell.angle_alpha   90.00
_cell.angle_beta   90.00
_cell.angle_gamma   90.00
#
_symmetry.space_group_name_H-M   'P 1'
#
loop_
_entity.id
_entity.type
_entity.pdbx_description
1 polymer ?
#
loop_
_entity_poly.entity_id
_entity_poly.type
_entity_poly.pdbx_seq_one_letter_code
_entity_poly.pdbx_strand_id
1 'polypeptide(L)'
;MGLGKTCQVIAMLTVIKGKKNKNLPYLVVCPRSVLENWKQEFQRFSPTLKILTYVGNKEDRHKIAEEVKAASNLSFDLLLTTYEVCLKFH
;
A
#
# COMPACT_ATOMS: atom_id res chain seq x y z
N MET A 1 18.60 8.36 -6.53
CA MET A 1 19.72 7.54 -6.03
C MET A 1 19.40 6.06 -6.17
N GLY A 2 20.10 5.36 -7.08
CA GLY A 2 19.75 4.05 -7.65
C GLY A 2 20.14 2.79 -6.85
N LEU A 3 20.20 2.86 -5.52
CA LEU A 3 20.54 1.69 -4.67
C LEU A 3 19.40 0.65 -4.56
N GLY A 4 18.30 0.82 -5.31
CA GLY A 4 17.19 -0.14 -5.31
C GLY A 4 16.41 -0.20 -3.99
N LYS A 5 16.36 0.88 -3.20
CA LYS A 5 15.65 0.91 -1.92
C LYS A 5 14.19 0.45 -2.02
N THR A 6 13.49 0.82 -3.10
CA THR A 6 12.13 0.35 -3.37
C THR A 6 12.09 -1.17 -3.46
N CYS A 7 12.96 -1.77 -4.27
CA CYS A 7 13.09 -3.22 -4.39
C CYS A 7 13.46 -3.88 -3.05
N GLN A 8 14.38 -3.31 -2.28
CA GLN A 8 14.73 -3.81 -0.94
C GLN A 8 13.53 -3.85 0.01
N VAL A 9 12.73 -2.77 0.04
CA VAL A 9 11.51 -2.71 0.86
C VAL A 9 10.47 -3.74 0.39
N ILE A 10 10.25 -3.85 -0.93
CA ILE A 10 9.32 -4.84 -1.48
C ILE A 10 9.75 -6.26 -1.09
N ALA A 11 11.03 -6.61 -1.27
CA ALA A 11 11.57 -7.90 -0.91
C ALA A 11 11.39 -8.21 0.59
N MET A 12 11.64 -7.23 1.45
CA MET A 12 11.42 -7.37 2.90
C MET A 12 9.95 -7.69 3.20
N LEU A 13 9.00 -6.95 2.62
CA LEU A 13 7.56 -7.17 2.83
C LEU A 13 7.10 -8.55 2.34
N THR A 14 7.57 -8.97 1.17
CA THR A 14 7.27 -10.30 0.61
C THR A 14 7.75 -11.42 1.53
N VAL A 15 8.98 -11.30 2.08
CA VAL A 15 9.53 -12.30 3.02
C VAL A 15 8.73 -12.34 4.33
N ILE A 16 8.34 -11.18 4.87
CA ILE A 16 7.55 -11.12 6.11
C ILE A 16 6.17 -11.76 5.90
N LYS A 17 5.51 -11.48 4.77
CA LYS A 17 4.24 -12.12 4.41
C LYS A 17 4.35 -13.64 4.34
N GLY A 18 5.42 -14.17 3.73
CA GLY A 18 5.62 -15.62 3.61
C GLY A 18 5.95 -16.33 4.93
N LYS A 19 6.51 -15.62 5.92
CA LYS A 19 6.94 -16.20 7.20
C LYS A 19 5.92 -16.08 8.33
N LYS A 20 5.00 -15.11 8.26
CA LYS A 20 4.04 -14.87 9.35
C LYS A 20 2.72 -15.63 9.10
N ASN A 21 2.27 -16.38 10.11
CA ASN A 21 0.94 -17.01 10.13
C ASN A 21 -0.22 -16.03 10.38
N LYS A 22 0.04 -14.71 10.45
CA LYS A 22 -0.97 -13.66 10.62
C LYS A 22 -0.86 -12.64 9.50
N ASN A 23 -1.97 -12.47 8.76
CA ASN A 23 -2.13 -11.43 7.76
C ASN A 23 -2.29 -10.08 8.47
N LEU A 24 -1.19 -9.33 8.60
CA LEU A 24 -1.21 -7.95 9.08
C LEU A 24 -1.05 -7.01 7.88
N PRO A 25 -1.87 -5.95 7.78
CA PRO A 25 -1.73 -4.98 6.71
C PRO A 25 -0.48 -4.12 6.89
N TYR A 26 0.18 -3.81 5.78
CA TYR A 26 1.30 -2.88 5.71
C TYR A 26 0.84 -1.50 5.22
N LEU A 27 1.59 -0.45 5.57
CA LEU A 27 1.36 0.92 5.10
C LEU A 27 2.62 1.45 4.43
N VAL A 28 2.48 1.94 3.20
CA VAL A 28 3.52 2.71 2.51
C VAL A 28 2.99 4.10 2.18
N VAL A 29 3.74 5.10 2.62
CA VAL A 29 3.46 6.51 2.35
C VAL A 29 4.58 7.07 1.49
N CYS A 30 4.22 7.71 0.37
CA CYS A 30 5.19 8.25 -0.57
C CYS A 30 4.78 9.64 -1.11
N PRO A 31 5.68 10.39 -1.77
CA PRO A 31 5.27 11.54 -2.56
C PRO A 31 4.33 11.12 -3.69
N ARG A 32 3.37 11.98 -4.03
CA ARG A 32 2.40 11.71 -5.12
C ARG A 32 3.08 11.43 -6.47
N SER A 33 4.21 12.07 -6.73
CA SER A 33 4.98 11.94 -7.97
C SER A 33 5.55 10.54 -8.21
N VAL A 34 5.75 9.72 -7.16
CA VAL A 34 6.35 8.38 -7.28
C VAL A 34 5.36 7.26 -7.01
N LEU A 35 4.08 7.57 -6.75
CA LEU A 35 3.07 6.57 -6.41
C LEU A 35 2.87 5.53 -7.53
N GLU A 36 2.85 5.97 -8.79
CA GLU A 36 2.68 5.05 -9.92
C GLU A 36 3.92 4.16 -10.10
N ASN A 37 5.11 4.71 -9.87
CA ASN A 37 6.35 3.92 -9.85
C ASN A 37 6.30 2.84 -8.76
N TRP A 38 5.82 3.16 -7.55
CA TRP A 38 5.65 2.15 -6.50
C TRP A 38 4.70 1.03 -6.92
N LYS A 39 3.56 1.33 -7.54
CA LYS A 39 2.64 0.31 -8.05
C LYS A 39 3.29 -0.61 -9.08
N GLN A 40 3.98 -0.04 -10.06
CA GLN A 40 4.69 -0.81 -11.09
C GLN A 40 5.77 -1.72 -10.47
N GLU A 41 6.51 -1.20 -9.50
CA GLU A 41 7.55 -1.97 -8.81
C GLU A 41 6.94 -3.09 -7.95
N PHE A 42 5.83 -2.86 -7.24
CA PHE A 42 5.11 -3.92 -6.54
C PHE A 42 4.64 -5.02 -7.51
N GLN A 43 4.04 -4.64 -8.63
CA GLN A 43 3.58 -5.61 -9.64
C GLN A 43 4.75 -6.40 -10.25
N ARG A 44 5.89 -5.75 -10.45
CA ARG A 44 7.09 -6.36 -11.01
C ARG A 44 7.80 -7.29 -10.04
N PHE A 45 8.04 -6.85 -8.81
CA PHE A 45 8.90 -7.55 -7.86
C PHE A 45 8.13 -8.49 -6.92
N SER A 46 6.83 -8.27 -6.72
CA SER A 46 6.01 -9.11 -5.84
C SER A 46 4.53 -9.07 -6.24
N PRO A 47 4.14 -9.67 -7.39
CA PRO A 47 2.75 -9.71 -7.85
C PRO A 47 1.78 -10.43 -6.90
N THR A 48 2.31 -11.17 -5.93
CA THR A 48 1.53 -11.86 -4.88
C THR A 48 1.10 -10.93 -3.73
N LEU A 49 1.65 -9.71 -3.64
CA LEU A 49 1.22 -8.70 -2.68
C LEU A 49 0.02 -7.95 -3.25
N LYS A 50 -1.13 -8.04 -2.58
CA LYS A 50 -2.35 -7.31 -2.91
C LYS A 50 -2.25 -5.89 -2.38
N ILE A 51 -2.19 -4.93 -3.29
CA ILE A 51 -2.02 -3.51 -2.97
C ILE A 51 -3.35 -2.78 -3.12
N LEU A 52 -3.79 -2.10 -2.06
CA LEU A 52 -4.90 -1.14 -2.11
C LEU A 52 -4.31 0.27 -2.19
N THR A 53 -4.67 1.03 -3.22
CA THR A 53 -4.22 2.42 -3.36
C THR A 53 -5.24 3.36 -2.73
N TYR A 54 -4.84 4.11 -1.71
CA TYR A 54 -5.68 5.08 -1.00
C TYR A 54 -5.31 6.50 -1.38
N VAL A 55 -5.83 6.94 -2.53
CA VAL A 55 -5.70 8.29 -3.09
C VAL A 55 -7.01 8.66 -3.80
N GLY A 56 -7.08 9.87 -4.37
CA GLY A 56 -8.27 10.33 -5.10
C GLY A 56 -9.01 11.43 -4.34
N ASN A 57 -10.25 11.69 -4.74
CA ASN A 57 -11.09 12.70 -4.09
C ASN A 57 -11.60 12.19 -2.71
N LYS A 58 -12.35 13.03 -1.98
CA LYS A 58 -12.84 12.67 -0.63
C LYS A 58 -13.87 11.54 -0.68
N GLU A 59 -14.71 11.50 -1.70
CA GLU A 59 -15.79 10.53 -1.88
C GLU A 59 -15.25 9.12 -2.14
N ASP A 60 -14.29 8.98 -3.06
CA ASP A 60 -13.64 7.70 -3.38
C ASP A 60 -12.95 7.11 -2.15
N ARG A 61 -12.21 7.97 -1.42
CA ARG A 61 -11.55 7.59 -0.18
C ARG A 61 -12.54 7.21 0.93
N HIS A 62 -13.70 7.86 0.98
CA HIS A 62 -14.74 7.51 1.93
C HIS A 62 -15.33 6.13 1.63
N LYS A 63 -15.62 5.83 0.35
CA LYS A 63 -16.10 4.49 -0.06
C LYS A 63 -15.13 3.39 0.35
N ILE A 64 -13.83 3.56 0.02
CA ILE A 64 -12.79 2.61 0.41
C ILE A 64 -12.72 2.47 1.94
N ALA A 65 -12.82 3.57 2.69
CA ALA A 65 -12.76 3.51 4.15
C ALA A 65 -13.95 2.73 4.75
N GLU A 66 -15.16 2.91 4.23
CA GLU A 66 -16.34 2.16 4.68
C GLU A 66 -16.24 0.68 4.33
N GLU A 67 -15.77 0.33 3.13
CA GLU A 67 -15.49 -1.06 2.75
C GLU A 67 -14.48 -1.72 3.69
N VAL A 68 -13.40 -1.03 4.02
CA VAL A 68 -12.36 -1.52 4.93
C VAL A 68 -12.87 -1.67 6.36
N LYS A 69 -13.70 -0.74 6.86
CA LYS A 69 -14.31 -0.83 8.20
C LYS A 69 -15.32 -1.96 8.31
N ALA A 70 -16.11 -2.20 7.27
CA ALA A 70 -17.13 -3.24 7.25
C ALA A 70 -16.54 -4.65 7.09
N ALA A 71 -15.30 -4.78 6.61
CA ALA A 71 -14.67 -6.06 6.35
C ALA A 71 -14.24 -6.77 7.66
N SER A 72 -14.69 -8.02 7.82
CA SER A 72 -14.21 -8.89 8.90
C SER A 72 -12.75 -9.34 8.72
N ASN A 73 -12.29 -9.36 7.47
CA ASN A 73 -10.91 -9.63 7.07
C ASN A 73 -10.51 -8.69 5.93
N LEU A 74 -9.28 -8.16 5.98
CA LEU A 74 -8.76 -7.28 4.94
C LEU A 74 -8.47 -8.07 3.66
N SER A 75 -8.95 -7.54 2.52
CA SER A 75 -8.75 -8.14 1.19
C SER A 75 -7.39 -7.81 0.56
N PHE A 76 -6.62 -6.91 1.20
CA PHE A 76 -5.33 -6.42 0.74
C PHE A 76 -4.23 -6.69 1.78
N ASP A 77 -2.98 -6.76 1.31
CA ASP A 77 -1.81 -6.91 2.16
C ASP A 77 -1.17 -5.55 2.49
N LEU A 78 -1.27 -4.57 1.59
CA LEU A 78 -0.62 -3.27 1.74
C LEU A 78 -1.51 -2.11 1.28
N LEU A 79 -1.56 -1.05 2.08
CA LEU A 79 -2.16 0.24 1.73
C LEU A 79 -1.06 1.18 1.21
N LEU A 80 -1.22 1.66 -0.02
CA LEU A 80 -0.32 2.64 -0.63
C LEU A 80 -1.00 4.00 -0.67
N THR A 81 -0.40 5.00 -0.04
CA THR A 81 -0.95 6.36 0.02
C THR A 81 0.14 7.42 -0.10
N THR A 82 -0.26 8.69 0.03
CA THR A 82 0.63 9.84 -0.12
C THR A 82 0.66 10.71 1.12
N TYR A 83 1.75 11.47 1.29
CA TYR A 83 1.87 12.41 2.41
C TYR A 83 0.70 13.40 2.48
N GLU A 84 0.24 13.90 1.33
CA GLU A 84 -0.90 14.82 1.26
C GLU A 84 -2.18 14.22 1.85
N VAL A 85 -2.42 12.93 1.62
CA VAL A 85 -3.61 12.25 2.15
C VAL A 85 -3.50 12.03 3.65
N CYS A 86 -2.31 11.66 4.16
CA CYS A 86 -2.09 11.45 5.59
C CYS A 86 -2.15 12.75 6.41
N LEU A 87 -1.77 13.88 5.82
CA LEU A 87 -1.68 15.17 6.51
C LEU A 87 -2.93 16.05 6.36
N LYS A 88 -3.85 15.70 5.45
CA LYS A 88 -5.11 16.44 5.31
C LYS A 88 -6.09 16.05 6.43
N PHE A 89 -6.05 16.82 7.51
CA PHE A 89 -7.08 16.83 8.56
C PHE A 89 -8.30 17.67 8.13
N HIS A 90 -9.15 17.16 7.22
CA HIS A 90 -10.39 17.82 6.79
C HIS A 90 -11.58 16.87 6.59
#